data_AF-A0A8S3JN81-F1
#
_entry.id   AF-A0A8S3JN81-F1
#
_cell.length_a   1.000
_cell.length_b   1.000
_cell.length_c   1.000
_cell.angle_alpha   90.00
_cell.angle_beta   90.00
_cell.angle_gamma   90.00
#
_symmetry.space_group_name_H-M   'P 1'
#
loop_
_entity.id
_entity.type
_entity.pdbx_description
1 polymer ?
#
loop_
_entity_poly.entity_id
_entity_poly.type
_entity_poly.pdbx_seq_one_letter_code
_entity_poly.pdbx_strand_id
1 'polypeptide(L)'
;YQHISIDPDDPPLDKLSLNNIRHPYKTIGCLFNDKSFYANIQPTCNVDTCVFRLSDQSKWKAMSHDAIASVNTPGLVLTAPVMPHLMSNTLDPVALSNDIEKQIRALIIQHRKVSMRQANPYRKLIVIPFCYFD
;
A
#
# COMPACT_ATOMS: atom_id res chain seq x y z
N TYR A 1 -2.60 -5.62 -7.96
CA TYR A 1 -2.45 -5.62 -6.49
C TYR A 1 -3.31 -4.50 -5.98
N GLN A 2 -4.38 -4.82 -5.27
CA GLN A 2 -5.34 -3.83 -4.76
C GLN A 2 -4.99 -3.61 -3.29
N HIS A 3 -4.32 -2.50 -3.00
CA HIS A 3 -3.97 -2.15 -1.63
C HIS A 3 -5.21 -1.59 -0.96
N ILE A 4 -5.82 -2.38 -0.08
CA ILE A 4 -6.98 -1.98 0.71
C ILE A 4 -6.42 -1.46 2.04
N SER A 5 -6.68 -0.21 2.35
CA SER A 5 -6.36 0.38 3.65
C SER A 5 -7.16 -0.35 4.74
N ILE A 6 -6.47 -0.84 5.75
CA ILE A 6 -7.08 -1.49 6.92
C ILE A 6 -7.34 -0.40 7.96
N ASP A 7 -8.59 -0.28 8.42
CA ASP A 7 -8.97 0.59 9.53
C ASP A 7 -8.57 -0.11 10.86
N PRO A 8 -7.84 0.56 11.77
CA PRO A 8 -7.45 -0.02 13.04
C PRO A 8 -8.63 -0.30 14.00
N ASP A 9 -9.80 0.31 13.79
CA ASP A 9 -11.00 0.09 14.60
C ASP A 9 -11.92 -1.01 14.01
N ASP A 10 -11.61 -1.53 12.83
CA ASP A 10 -12.36 -2.65 12.26
C ASP A 10 -12.14 -3.93 13.10
N PRO A 11 -13.19 -4.75 13.29
CA PRO A 11 -13.03 -6.05 13.93
C PRO A 11 -11.98 -6.90 13.17
N PRO A 12 -11.23 -7.77 13.87
CA PRO A 12 -10.19 -8.57 13.23
C PRO A 12 -10.77 -9.29 12.01
N LEU A 13 -10.19 -9.04 10.82
CA LEU A 13 -10.66 -9.67 9.60
C LEU A 13 -10.79 -11.18 9.81
N ASP A 14 -11.98 -11.71 9.53
CA ASP A 14 -12.21 -13.15 9.51
C ASP A 14 -11.13 -13.82 8.66
N LYS A 15 -10.47 -14.85 9.19
CA LYS A 15 -9.38 -15.56 8.49
C LYS A 15 -9.80 -16.05 7.10
N LEU A 16 -11.10 -16.29 6.89
CA LEU A 16 -11.71 -16.65 5.61
C LEU A 16 -11.72 -15.48 4.60
N SER A 17 -11.85 -14.24 5.06
CA SER A 17 -11.84 -13.02 4.25
C SER A 17 -10.45 -12.70 3.70
N LEU A 18 -9.41 -12.96 4.50
CA LEU A 18 -8.01 -12.82 4.08
C LEU A 18 -7.64 -13.84 2.99
N ASN A 19 -8.20 -15.06 3.08
CA ASN A 19 -8.06 -16.10 2.05
C ASN A 19 -8.73 -15.73 0.71
N ASN A 20 -9.57 -14.68 0.70
CA ASN A 20 -10.25 -14.21 -0.50
C ASN A 20 -9.48 -13.09 -1.23
N ILE A 21 -8.27 -12.74 -0.77
CA ILE A 21 -7.32 -11.97 -1.57
C ILE A 21 -6.81 -12.92 -2.67
N ARG A 22 -7.60 -13.07 -3.74
CA ARG A 22 -7.21 -13.82 -4.94
C ARG A 22 -6.05 -13.11 -5.62
N HIS A 23 -4.83 -13.45 -5.25
CA HIS A 23 -3.67 -13.09 -6.04
C HIS A 23 -3.64 -13.94 -7.32
N PRO A 24 -3.20 -13.40 -8.46
CA PRO A 24 -3.11 -14.15 -9.71
C PRO A 24 -1.98 -15.20 -9.68
N TYR A 25 -1.05 -15.09 -8.75
CA TYR A 25 0.11 -15.97 -8.63
C TYR A 25 -0.32 -17.35 -8.11
N LYS A 26 0.18 -18.40 -8.73
CA LYS A 26 -0.16 -19.78 -8.33
C LYS A 26 1.02 -20.54 -7.77
N THR A 27 2.23 -20.18 -8.19
CA THR A 27 3.44 -20.92 -7.86
C THR A 27 4.59 -20.01 -7.50
N ILE A 28 5.49 -20.48 -6.64
CA ILE A 28 6.72 -19.78 -6.24
C ILE A 28 7.92 -20.68 -6.51
N GLY A 29 8.80 -20.23 -7.39
CA GLY A 29 10.06 -20.91 -7.69
C GLY A 29 11.25 -20.37 -6.90
N CYS A 30 11.27 -19.09 -6.56
CA CYS A 30 12.34 -18.48 -5.79
C CYS A 30 11.87 -17.23 -5.03
N LEU A 31 12.67 -16.84 -4.03
CA LEU A 31 12.53 -15.63 -3.23
C LEU A 31 13.88 -14.93 -3.18
N PHE A 32 13.92 -13.62 -3.40
CA PHE A 32 15.16 -12.87 -3.37
C PHE A 32 14.96 -11.44 -2.86
N ASN A 33 16.05 -10.86 -2.37
CA ASN A 33 16.19 -9.45 -2.08
C ASN A 33 17.58 -8.98 -2.57
N ASP A 34 18.03 -7.82 -2.10
CA ASP A 34 19.33 -7.23 -2.43
C ASP A 34 20.54 -8.06 -1.94
N LYS A 35 20.35 -8.94 -0.94
CA LYS A 35 21.45 -9.65 -0.25
C LYS A 35 21.36 -11.17 -0.32
N SER A 36 20.22 -11.72 -0.72
CA SER A 36 19.94 -13.13 -0.55
C SER A 36 19.02 -13.65 -1.64
N PHE A 37 19.26 -14.87 -2.05
CA PHE A 37 18.46 -15.59 -3.04
C PHE A 37 18.20 -17.01 -2.54
N TYR A 38 16.94 -17.44 -2.61
CA TYR A 38 16.48 -18.75 -2.17
C TYR A 38 15.67 -19.42 -3.28
N ALA A 39 16.06 -20.63 -3.68
CA ALA A 39 15.28 -21.47 -4.58
C ALA A 39 14.34 -22.39 -3.79
N ASN A 40 13.08 -22.48 -4.22
CA ASN A 40 12.12 -23.41 -3.64
C ASN A 40 12.46 -24.83 -4.09
N ILE A 41 12.73 -25.71 -3.13
CA ILE A 41 13.01 -27.14 -3.38
C ILE A 41 11.95 -28.05 -2.74
N GLN A 42 10.82 -27.48 -2.32
CA GLN A 42 9.68 -28.26 -1.82
C GLN A 42 9.03 -29.08 -2.95
N PRO A 43 8.39 -30.22 -2.63
CA PRO A 43 7.71 -31.05 -3.64
C PRO A 43 6.62 -30.30 -4.42
N THR A 44 5.94 -29.35 -3.77
CA THR A 44 4.92 -28.50 -4.37
C THR A 44 5.40 -27.05 -4.39
N CYS A 45 5.29 -26.41 -5.54
CA CYS A 45 5.57 -24.99 -5.68
C CYS A 45 4.33 -24.10 -5.52
N ASN A 46 3.16 -24.63 -5.16
CA ASN A 46 1.93 -23.86 -5.03
C ASN A 46 2.04 -22.82 -3.89
N VAL A 47 1.69 -21.57 -4.16
CA VAL A 47 1.69 -20.47 -3.17
C VAL A 47 0.87 -20.82 -1.93
N ASP A 48 -0.29 -21.45 -2.12
CA ASP A 48 -1.26 -21.75 -1.04
C ASP A 48 -0.72 -22.77 -0.04
N THR A 49 0.16 -23.67 -0.48
CA THR A 49 0.71 -24.77 0.32
C THR A 49 2.20 -24.61 0.62
N CYS A 50 2.82 -23.53 0.15
CA CYS A 50 4.25 -23.28 0.30
C CYS A 50 4.59 -22.93 1.76
N VAL A 51 5.59 -23.62 2.33
CA VAL A 51 6.08 -23.28 3.68
C VAL A 51 7.18 -22.23 3.57
N PHE A 52 6.91 -21.01 4.01
CA PHE A 52 7.84 -19.87 3.96
C PHE A 52 8.87 -19.84 5.09
N ARG A 53 9.46 -20.99 5.43
CA ARG A 53 10.55 -21.08 6.43
C ARG A 53 11.90 -21.12 5.73
N LEU A 54 12.48 -19.95 5.44
CA LEU A 54 13.73 -19.84 4.68
C LEU A 54 14.96 -20.44 5.37
N SER A 55 14.93 -20.57 6.71
CA SER A 55 15.99 -21.23 7.47
C SER A 55 16.02 -22.75 7.29
N ASP A 56 14.94 -23.34 6.77
CA ASP A 56 14.85 -24.79 6.54
C ASP A 56 15.47 -25.16 5.18
N GLN A 57 16.71 -25.63 5.23
CA GLN A 57 17.48 -26.03 4.04
C GLN A 57 16.90 -27.23 3.29
N SER A 58 15.96 -27.97 3.88
CA SER A 58 15.24 -29.04 3.17
C SER A 58 14.14 -28.51 2.25
N LYS A 59 13.72 -27.25 2.45
CA LYS A 59 12.64 -26.59 1.71
C LYS A 59 13.13 -25.46 0.83
N TRP A 60 14.17 -24.76 1.26
CA TRP A 60 14.74 -23.61 0.56
C TRP A 60 16.24 -23.74 0.43
N LYS A 61 16.74 -23.70 -0.80
CA LYS A 61 18.17 -23.71 -1.08
C LYS A 61 18.68 -22.29 -1.24
N ALA A 62 19.48 -21.83 -0.29
CA ALA A 62 20.14 -20.54 -0.37
C ALA A 62 21.27 -20.56 -1.42
N MET A 63 21.38 -19.48 -2.18
CA MET A 63 22.55 -19.20 -3.00
C MET A 63 23.68 -18.66 -2.13
N SER A 64 24.93 -18.99 -2.44
CA SER A 64 26.08 -18.45 -1.71
C SER A 64 26.20 -16.94 -1.92
N HIS A 65 26.69 -16.25 -0.89
CA HIS A 65 26.92 -14.81 -0.95
C HIS A 65 27.88 -14.43 -2.09
N ASP A 66 28.94 -15.21 -2.28
CA ASP A 66 29.94 -14.95 -3.33
C ASP A 66 29.34 -15.04 -4.74
N ALA A 67 28.41 -15.98 -4.96
CA ALA A 67 27.69 -16.08 -6.22
C ALA A 67 26.79 -14.86 -6.46
N ILE A 68 26.09 -14.39 -5.42
CA ILE A 68 25.27 -13.18 -5.49
C ILE A 68 26.13 -11.93 -5.73
N ALA A 69 27.28 -11.81 -5.08
CA ALA A 69 28.20 -10.68 -5.26
C ALA A 69 28.81 -10.66 -6.66
N SER A 70 29.09 -11.83 -7.25
CA SER A 70 29.67 -11.92 -8.60
C SER A 70 28.76 -11.31 -9.68
N VAL A 71 27.44 -11.45 -9.55
CA VAL A 71 26.46 -10.88 -10.50
C VAL A 71 26.14 -9.42 -10.23
N ASN A 72 26.37 -8.94 -9.01
CA ASN A 72 26.15 -7.57 -8.58
C ASN A 72 27.42 -6.70 -8.68
N THR A 73 28.48 -7.19 -9.33
CA THR A 73 29.74 -6.44 -9.46
C THR A 73 29.53 -5.22 -10.37
N PRO A 74 29.80 -3.99 -9.88
CA PRO A 74 29.71 -2.78 -10.68
C PRO A 74 30.62 -2.88 -11.91
N GLY A 75 30.03 -3.02 -13.10
CA GLY A 75 30.76 -3.13 -14.38
C GLY A 75 30.43 -4.37 -15.22
N LEU A 76 29.85 -5.44 -14.65
CA LEU A 76 29.37 -6.60 -15.44
C LEU A 76 27.97 -6.37 -16.03
N VAL A 77 27.24 -5.42 -15.47
CA VAL A 77 25.88 -5.06 -15.88
C VAL A 77 25.96 -4.04 -17.03
N LEU A 78 26.42 -4.48 -18.20
CA LEU A 78 26.55 -3.62 -19.40
C LEU A 78 25.19 -3.23 -20.01
N THR A 79 24.07 -3.73 -19.47
CA THR A 79 22.73 -3.57 -20.07
C THR A 79 21.59 -3.31 -19.08
N ALA A 80 21.82 -3.26 -17.76
CA ALA A 80 20.70 -2.86 -16.89
C ALA A 80 20.42 -1.38 -17.11
N PRO A 81 19.12 -1.01 -17.25
CA PRO A 81 18.76 0.39 -17.22
C PRO A 81 19.30 0.99 -15.93
N VAL A 82 19.94 2.17 -16.05
CA VAL A 82 20.34 2.97 -14.89
C VAL A 82 19.13 3.02 -13.97
N MET A 83 19.26 2.41 -12.79
CA MET A 83 18.17 2.39 -11.82
C MET A 83 17.83 3.86 -11.55
N PRO A 84 16.58 4.30 -11.81
CA PRO A 84 16.24 5.71 -11.67
C PRO A 84 16.57 6.11 -10.23
N HIS A 85 17.43 7.11 -10.08
CA HIS A 85 17.83 7.59 -8.77
C HIS A 85 16.56 7.93 -7.98
N LEU A 86 16.43 7.34 -6.78
CA LEU A 86 15.37 7.70 -5.87
C LEU A 86 15.59 9.16 -5.48
N MET A 87 14.81 10.05 -6.09
CA MET A 87 14.84 11.47 -5.78
C MET A 87 14.03 11.68 -4.50
N SER A 88 14.56 12.51 -3.60
CA SER A 88 13.78 12.98 -2.46
C SER A 88 12.52 13.68 -2.96
N ASN A 89 11.39 13.41 -2.32
CA ASN A 89 10.15 14.11 -2.63
C ASN A 89 10.36 15.62 -2.39
N THR A 90 10.22 16.42 -3.45
CA THR A 90 10.39 17.89 -3.37
C THR A 90 9.15 18.59 -2.81
N LEU A 91 8.10 17.84 -2.49
CA LEU A 91 6.86 18.36 -1.93
C LEU A 91 6.95 18.49 -0.41
N ASP A 92 6.65 19.68 0.10
CA ASP A 92 6.33 19.88 1.52
C ASP A 92 4.89 19.38 1.77
N PRO A 93 4.71 18.27 2.52
CA PRO A 93 3.39 17.70 2.76
C PRO A 93 2.48 18.65 3.55
N VAL A 94 3.04 19.49 4.42
CA VAL A 94 2.26 20.40 5.26
C VAL A 94 1.74 21.56 4.42
N ALA A 95 2.60 22.18 3.60
CA ALA A 95 2.19 23.24 2.70
C ALA A 95 1.12 22.75 1.70
N LEU A 96 1.32 21.56 1.10
CA LEU A 96 0.37 21.00 0.14
C LEU A 96 -0.97 20.65 0.80
N SER A 97 -0.97 20.06 2.00
CA SER A 97 -2.18 19.76 2.75
C SER A 97 -2.99 21.01 3.06
N ASN A 98 -2.33 22.07 3.52
CA ASN A 98 -2.96 23.35 3.84
C ASN A 98 -3.57 24.01 2.60
N ASP A 99 -2.89 23.92 1.45
CA ASP A 99 -3.39 24.46 0.20
C ASP A 99 -4.65 23.73 -0.27
N ILE A 100 -4.63 22.39 -0.25
CA ILE A 100 -5.80 21.56 -0.58
C ILE A 100 -6.97 21.87 0.35
N GLU A 101 -6.74 22.01 1.65
CA GLU A 101 -7.80 22.36 2.61
C GLU A 101 -8.44 23.71 2.28
N LYS A 102 -7.63 24.72 1.94
CA LYS A 102 -8.14 26.05 1.53
C LYS A 102 -8.99 25.95 0.26
N GLN A 103 -8.55 25.18 -0.73
CA GLN A 103 -9.30 24.96 -1.96
C GLN A 103 -10.64 24.27 -1.69
N ILE A 104 -10.65 23.22 -0.88
CA ILE A 104 -11.88 22.50 -0.49
C ILE A 104 -12.85 23.42 0.25
N ARG A 105 -12.37 24.21 1.22
CA ARG A 105 -13.20 25.18 1.94
C ARG A 105 -13.84 26.19 0.99
N ALA A 106 -13.08 26.71 0.02
CA ALA A 106 -13.59 27.64 -0.98
C ALA A 106 -14.71 27.00 -1.84
N LEU A 107 -14.49 25.77 -2.32
CA LEU A 107 -15.48 25.01 -3.09
C LEU A 107 -16.75 24.74 -2.29
N ILE A 108 -16.64 24.36 -1.01
CA ILE A 108 -17.79 24.15 -0.12
C ILE A 108 -18.58 25.43 0.06
N ILE A 109 -17.91 26.56 0.30
CA ILE A 109 -18.57 27.87 0.45
C ILE A 109 -19.31 28.23 -0.85
N GLN A 110 -18.67 28.04 -2.00
CA GLN A 110 -19.28 28.31 -3.30
C GLN A 110 -20.51 27.40 -3.54
N HIS A 111 -20.38 26.10 -3.28
CA HIS A 111 -21.46 25.14 -3.41
C HIS A 111 -22.65 25.50 -2.51
N ARG A 112 -22.39 25.84 -1.25
CA ARG A 112 -23.43 26.30 -0.31
C ARG A 112 -24.09 27.59 -0.79
N LYS A 113 -23.34 28.56 -1.32
CA LYS A 113 -23.90 29.81 -1.89
C LYS A 113 -24.82 29.53 -3.08
N VAL A 114 -24.44 28.63 -3.99
CA VAL A 114 -25.26 28.25 -5.15
C VAL A 114 -26.50 27.47 -4.71
N SER A 115 -26.34 26.51 -3.79
CA SER A 115 -27.45 25.73 -3.24
C SER A 115 -28.45 26.60 -2.47
N MET A 116 -27.98 27.62 -1.73
CA MET A 116 -28.84 28.60 -1.07
C MET A 116 -29.59 29.50 -2.06
N ARG A 117 -28.97 29.84 -3.21
CA ARG A 117 -29.65 30.59 -4.30
C ARG A 117 -30.69 29.75 -5.05
N GLN A 118 -30.55 28.43 -5.02
CA GLN A 118 -31.52 27.46 -5.56
C GLN A 118 -32.47 26.90 -4.49
N ALA A 119 -32.39 27.40 -3.25
CA ALA A 119 -33.18 26.87 -2.15
C ALA A 119 -34.66 27.25 -2.31
N ASN A 120 -35.46 26.22 -2.61
CA ASN A 120 -36.91 26.20 -2.54
C ASN A 120 -37.39 26.75 -1.17
N PRO A 121 -38.38 27.67 -1.10
CA PRO A 121 -38.83 28.34 0.13
C PRO A 121 -39.35 27.44 1.27
N TYR A 122 -39.31 26.11 1.14
CA TYR A 122 -39.86 25.15 2.11
C TYR A 122 -38.83 24.42 2.99
N ARG A 123 -37.53 24.78 2.99
CA ARG A 123 -36.58 24.16 3.92
C ARG A 123 -36.66 24.78 5.32
N LYS A 124 -37.27 24.05 6.26
CA LYS A 124 -37.33 24.36 7.71
C LYS A 124 -35.92 24.59 8.28
N LEU A 125 -35.71 25.73 8.94
CA LEU A 125 -34.59 25.93 9.86
C LEU A 125 -34.71 24.89 10.97
N ILE A 126 -33.69 24.03 11.12
CA ILE A 126 -33.52 23.22 12.34
C ILE A 126 -32.62 24.05 13.25
N VAL A 127 -33.24 24.69 14.25
CA VAL A 127 -32.52 25.30 15.38
C VAL A 127 -32.24 24.18 16.37
N ILE A 128 -30.96 23.88 16.62
CA ILE A 128 -30.54 22.95 17.68
C ILE A 128 -30.20 23.80 18.90
N PRO A 129 -31.01 23.78 19.98
CA PRO A 129 -30.67 24.48 21.20
C PRO A 129 -29.55 23.72 21.93
N PHE A 130 -28.45 24.40 22.23
CA PHE A 130 -27.45 23.93 23.18
C PHE A 130 -27.97 24.23 24.59
N CYS A 131 -28.29 23.20 25.36
CA CYS A 131 -28.50 23.33 26.81
C CYS A 131 -27.13 23.19 27.49
N TYR A 132 -26.69 24.24 28.19
CA TYR A 132 -25.65 24.12 29.21
C TYR A 132 -26.31 23.61 30.50
N PHE A 133 -25.70 22.61 31.13
CA PHE A 133 -26.01 22.25 32.51
C PHE A 133 -25.12 23.10 33.42
N ASP A 134 -25.74 23.85 34.33
CA ASP A 134 -25.08 24.54 35.46
C ASP A 134 -24.54 23.55 36.49
#